data_AF-A0A6G3Y0H5-F1
#
_entry.id   AF-A0A6G3Y0H5-F1
#
_cell.length_a   1.000
_cell.length_b   1.000
_cell.length_c   1.000
_cell.angle_alpha   90.00
_cell.angle_beta   90.00
_cell.angle_gamma   90.00
#
_symmetry.space_group_name_H-M   'P 1'
#
loop_
_entity.id
_entity.type
_entity.pdbx_description
1 polymer ?
#
loop_
_entity_poly.entity_id
_entity_poly.type
_entity_poly.pdbx_seq_one_letter_code
_entity_poly.pdbx_strand_id
1 'polypeptide(L)'
;SWRILLPDLAHAVDTGTPPARPDTSFAHWTDALYGDAERFAPERPYWDRVLADPPAPLAPQDAAAAPHTPGELRTELAPGLTAPLLTATAAAFHARPDELLLAALV
;
A
#
# COMPACT_ATOMS: atom_id res chain seq x y z
N SER A 1 -8.74 4.92 -3.18
CA SER A 1 -9.98 5.53 -3.73
C SER A 1 -11.18 5.47 -2.78
N TRP A 2 -11.46 4.38 -2.06
CA TRP A 2 -12.64 4.28 -1.17
C TRP A 2 -12.76 5.36 -0.09
N ARG A 3 -11.64 5.78 0.52
CA ARG A 3 -11.62 6.90 1.48
C ARG A 3 -12.05 8.25 0.89
N ILE A 4 -12.09 8.38 -0.44
CA ILE A 4 -12.59 9.58 -1.15
C ILE A 4 -14.05 9.34 -1.54
N LEU A 5 -14.34 8.18 -2.16
CA LEU A 5 -15.68 7.85 -2.65
C LEU A 5 -16.74 7.80 -1.53
N LEU A 6 -16.40 7.30 -0.35
CA LEU A 6 -17.39 7.18 0.74
C LEU A 6 -17.84 8.54 1.29
N PRO A 7 -16.93 9.48 1.66
CA PRO A 7 -17.32 10.84 2.00
C PRO A 7 -18.04 11.58 0.86
N ASP A 8 -17.58 11.41 -0.39
CA ASP A 8 -18.18 12.07 -1.55
C ASP A 8 -19.63 11.63 -1.78
N LEU A 9 -19.88 10.33 -1.64
CA LEU A 9 -21.23 9.77 -1.71
C LEU A 9 -22.10 10.31 -0.58
N ALA A 10 -21.59 10.31 0.65
CA ALA A 10 -22.32 10.83 1.81
C ALA A 10 -22.68 12.32 1.61
N HIS A 11 -21.74 13.12 1.09
CA HIS A 11 -21.98 14.52 0.76
C HIS A 11 -23.05 14.68 -0.31
N ALA A 12 -22.97 13.93 -1.40
CA ALA A 12 -23.94 14.03 -2.49
C ALA A 12 -25.36 13.61 -2.07
N VAL A 13 -25.47 12.64 -1.15
CA VAL A 13 -26.76 12.23 -0.58
C VAL A 13 -27.36 13.32 0.31
N ASP A 14 -26.52 14.01 1.10
CA ASP A 14 -26.97 15.05 2.05
C ASP A 14 -27.32 16.38 1.35
N THR A 15 -26.49 16.81 0.40
CA THR A 15 -26.65 18.13 -0.25
C THR A 15 -27.40 18.07 -1.58
N GLY A 16 -27.58 16.87 -2.15
CA GLY A 16 -28.14 16.67 -3.50
C GLY A 16 -27.23 17.17 -4.63
N THR A 17 -25.97 17.53 -4.32
CA THR A 17 -25.00 18.06 -5.29
C THR A 17 -23.69 17.28 -5.23
N PRO A 18 -23.02 17.03 -6.37
CA PRO A 18 -21.75 16.31 -6.37
C PRO A 18 -20.64 17.16 -5.74
N PRO A 19 -19.67 16.53 -5.05
CA PRO A 19 -18.51 17.24 -4.53
C PRO A 19 -17.62 17.79 -5.65
N ALA A 20 -16.75 18.74 -5.29
CA ALA A 20 -15.79 19.32 -6.22
C ALA A 20 -14.85 18.24 -6.78
N ARG A 21 -14.57 18.29 -8.09
CA ARG A 21 -13.63 17.36 -8.72
C ARG A 21 -12.18 17.72 -8.36
N PRO A 22 -11.28 16.74 -8.20
CA PRO A 22 -9.85 17.00 -8.09
C PRO A 22 -9.29 17.68 -9.34
N ASP A 23 -8.26 18.50 -9.15
CA ASP A 23 -7.61 19.26 -10.24
C ASP A 23 -6.84 18.37 -11.22
N THR A 24 -6.31 17.24 -10.75
CA THR A 24 -5.57 16.29 -11.59
C THR A 24 -6.44 15.09 -11.91
N SER A 25 -6.77 14.93 -13.20
CA SER A 25 -7.44 13.72 -13.69
C SER A 25 -6.46 12.54 -13.72
N PHE A 26 -6.99 11.31 -13.65
CA PHE A 26 -6.16 10.11 -13.77
C PHE A 26 -5.40 10.07 -15.10
N ALA A 27 -6.03 10.49 -16.20
CA ALA A 27 -5.39 10.57 -17.52
C ALA A 27 -4.19 11.54 -17.53
N HIS A 28 -4.36 12.74 -16.95
CA HIS A 28 -3.26 13.69 -16.81
C HIS A 28 -2.13 13.09 -15.98
N TRP A 29 -2.45 12.46 -14.84
CA TRP A 29 -1.44 11.81 -14.00
C TRP A 29 -0.69 10.70 -14.76
N THR A 30 -1.38 9.86 -15.54
CA THR A 30 -0.72 8.81 -16.34
C THR A 30 0.17 9.39 -17.42
N ASP A 31 -0.29 10.42 -18.13
CA ASP A 31 0.51 11.07 -19.17
C ASP A 31 1.78 11.69 -18.58
N ALA A 32 1.68 12.33 -17.41
CA ALA A 32 2.82 12.89 -16.70
C ALA A 32 3.77 11.81 -16.16
N LEU A 33 3.24 10.65 -15.75
CA LEU A 33 4.06 9.55 -15.23
C LEU A 33 4.90 8.89 -16.34
N TYR A 34 4.30 8.66 -17.50
CA TYR A 34 4.98 7.98 -18.62
C TYR A 34 5.65 8.93 -19.62
N GLY A 35 5.36 10.23 -19.54
CA GLY A 35 5.92 11.25 -20.43
C GLY A 35 7.43 11.47 -20.26
N ASP A 36 8.00 11.08 -19.12
CA ASP A 36 9.44 11.12 -18.85
C ASP A 36 9.91 9.85 -18.12
N ALA A 37 10.22 8.81 -18.89
CA ALA A 37 10.72 7.55 -18.36
C ALA A 37 12.15 7.68 -17.75
N GLU A 38 12.93 8.66 -18.20
CA GLU A 38 14.30 8.86 -17.71
C GLU A 38 14.34 9.49 -16.33
N ARG A 39 13.22 10.07 -15.86
CA ARG A 39 13.02 10.50 -14.47
C ARG A 39 13.43 9.44 -13.45
N PHE A 40 13.21 8.17 -13.74
CA PHE A 40 13.50 7.05 -12.83
C PHE A 40 14.87 6.40 -13.07
N ALA A 41 15.64 6.85 -14.08
CA ALA A 41 16.97 6.31 -14.36
C ALA A 41 17.94 6.34 -13.16
N PRO A 42 17.92 7.38 -12.28
CA PRO A 42 18.77 7.40 -11.08
C PRO A 42 18.47 6.27 -10.08
N GLU A 43 17.29 5.65 -10.13
CA GLU A 43 16.93 4.53 -9.25
C GLU A 43 17.47 3.18 -9.72
N ARG A 44 17.92 3.07 -10.98
CA ARG A 44 18.40 1.79 -11.55
C ARG A 44 19.47 1.09 -10.69
N PRO A 45 20.53 1.79 -10.21
CA PRO A 45 21.56 1.14 -9.39
C PRO A 45 21.06 0.64 -8.03
N TYR A 46 19.95 1.19 -7.53
CA TYR A 46 19.31 0.66 -6.33
C TYR A 46 18.62 -0.66 -6.64
N TRP A 47 17.80 -0.71 -7.69
CA TRP A 47 17.08 -1.91 -8.09
C TRP A 47 18.01 -3.04 -8.53
N ASP A 48 19.11 -2.74 -9.21
CA ASP A 48 20.13 -3.74 -9.56
C ASP A 48 20.70 -4.43 -8.32
N ARG A 49 20.94 -3.68 -7.22
CA ARG A 49 21.40 -4.26 -5.95
C ARG A 49 20.35 -5.12 -5.27
N VAL A 50 19.08 -4.70 -5.30
CA VAL A 50 17.96 -5.48 -4.73
C VAL A 50 17.80 -6.81 -5.47
N LEU A 51 17.99 -6.82 -6.79
CA LEU A 51 17.83 -8.01 -7.63
C LEU A 51 19.07 -8.91 -7.65
N ALA A 52 20.22 -8.43 -7.20
CA ALA A 52 21.46 -9.21 -7.18
C ALA A 52 21.43 -10.37 -6.17
N ASP A 53 20.70 -10.21 -5.06
CA ASP A 53 20.54 -11.24 -4.03
C ASP A 53 19.11 -11.21 -3.47
N PRO A 54 18.13 -11.77 -4.21
CA PRO A 54 16.75 -11.75 -3.78
C PRO A 54 16.55 -12.67 -2.56
N PRO A 55 15.74 -12.25 -1.56
CA PRO A 55 15.44 -13.10 -0.41
C PRO A 55 14.73 -14.38 -0.84
N ALA A 56 14.90 -15.45 -0.06
CA ALA A 56 14.16 -16.69 -0.26
C ALA A 56 12.64 -16.42 -0.28
N PRO A 57 11.87 -17.08 -1.16
CA PRO A 57 10.44 -16.83 -1.27
C PRO A 57 9.71 -17.25 0.01
N LEU A 58 8.71 -16.46 0.41
CA LEU A 58 7.89 -16.71 1.60
C LEU A 58 7.06 -18.01 1.50
N ALA A 59 6.88 -18.54 0.29
CA ALA A 59 6.18 -19.79 0.05
C ALA A 59 6.90 -20.61 -1.05
N PRO A 60 6.79 -21.95 -1.04
CA PRO A 60 7.29 -22.79 -2.12
C PRO A 60 6.70 -22.38 -3.47
N GLN A 61 7.56 -22.30 -4.49
CA GLN A 61 7.18 -21.81 -5.83
C GLN A 61 6.11 -22.69 -6.50
N ASP A 62 6.11 -23.99 -6.17
CA ASP A 62 5.19 -24.99 -6.71
C ASP A 62 3.75 -24.79 -6.20
N ALA A 63 3.59 -24.23 -4.99
CA ALA A 63 2.29 -23.96 -4.38
C ALA A 63 1.55 -22.81 -5.08
N ALA A 64 2.29 -21.87 -5.68
CA ALA A 64 1.73 -20.71 -6.37
C ALA A 64 1.14 -21.05 -7.76
N ALA A 65 1.55 -22.16 -8.37
CA ALA A 65 1.10 -22.58 -9.71
C ALA A 65 -0.14 -23.50 -9.69
N ALA A 66 -0.53 -24.01 -8.53
CA ALA A 66 -1.67 -24.91 -8.40
C ALA A 66 -2.99 -24.12 -8.29
N PRO A 67 -4.10 -24.58 -8.91
CA PRO A 67 -5.42 -24.01 -8.68
C PRO A 67 -5.79 -24.17 -7.19
N HIS A 68 -5.85 -23.06 -6.47
CA HIS A 68 -6.24 -23.03 -5.06
C HIS A 68 -7.59 -22.31 -4.88
N THR A 69 -8.42 -22.81 -3.97
CA THR A 69 -9.51 -22.02 -3.41
C THR A 69 -8.90 -21.04 -2.41
N PRO A 70 -9.12 -19.72 -2.55
CA PRO A 70 -8.61 -18.76 -1.59
C PRO A 70 -9.23 -19.03 -0.22
N GLY A 71 -8.38 -19.35 0.76
CA GLY A 71 -8.74 -19.43 2.17
C GLY A 71 -8.25 -18.18 2.90
N GLU A 72 -8.92 -17.81 3.99
CA GLU A 72 -8.54 -16.64 4.79
C GLU A 72 -8.43 -17.02 6.26
N LEU A 73 -7.28 -16.70 6.86
CA LEU A 73 -7.07 -16.77 8.30
C LEU A 73 -6.91 -15.33 8.81
N ARG A 74 -7.74 -14.94 9.78
CA ARG A 74 -7.69 -13.60 10.38
C ARG A 74 -7.22 -13.67 11.82
N THR A 75 -6.30 -12.77 12.16
CA THR A 75 -5.90 -12.47 13.54
C THR A 75 -6.09 -10.99 13.78
N GLU A 76 -6.65 -10.63 14.92
CA GLU A 76 -6.94 -9.24 15.27
C GLU A 76 -6.25 -8.87 16.59
N LEU A 77 -5.75 -7.64 16.65
CA LEU A 77 -5.23 -7.06 17.87
C LEU A 77 -6.32 -6.22 18.54
N ALA A 78 -6.42 -6.36 19.87
CA ALA A 78 -7.33 -5.54 20.66
C ALA A 78 -7.01 -4.04 20.50
N PRO A 79 -7.99 -3.13 20.56
CA PRO A 79 -7.75 -1.69 20.37
C PRO A 79 -6.68 -1.10 21.29
N GLY A 80 -6.59 -1.61 22.53
CA GLY A 80 -5.57 -1.20 23.51
C GLY A 80 -4.13 -1.56 23.12
N LEU A 81 -3.95 -2.50 22.17
CA LEU A 81 -2.65 -2.87 21.60
C LEU A 81 -2.41 -2.18 20.24
N THR A 82 -3.47 -2.05 19.43
CA THR A 82 -3.38 -1.46 18.08
C THR A 82 -2.96 0.01 18.12
N ALA A 83 -3.58 0.81 18.99
CA ALA A 83 -3.28 2.25 19.02
C ALA A 83 -1.81 2.56 19.41
N PRO A 84 -1.24 1.97 20.48
CA PRO A 84 0.17 2.13 20.80
C PRO A 84 1.12 1.63 19.71
N LEU A 85 0.79 0.48 19.09
CA LEU A 85 1.60 -0.10 18.00
C LEU A 85 1.74 0.87 16.82
N LEU A 86 0.64 1.46 16.37
CA LEU A 86 0.61 2.36 15.22
C LEU A 86 1.17 3.77 15.51
N THR A 87 1.40 4.11 16.79
CA THR A 87 1.81 5.46 17.20
C THR A 87 3.11 5.44 17.99
N ALA A 88 3.06 5.14 19.29
CA ALA A 88 4.19 5.21 20.20
C ALA A 88 5.33 4.27 19.79
N THR A 89 5.02 3.04 19.40
CA THR A 89 6.03 2.07 18.97
C THR A 89 6.68 2.49 17.65
N ALA A 90 5.87 2.86 16.66
CA ALA A 90 6.38 3.38 15.37
C ALA A 90 7.31 4.59 15.58
N ALA A 91 6.91 5.54 16.43
CA ALA A 91 7.71 6.70 16.76
C ALA A 91 9.02 6.35 17.49
N ALA A 92 8.99 5.40 18.43
CA ALA A 92 10.18 4.99 19.18
C ALA A 92 11.29 4.38 18.31
N PHE A 93 10.91 3.74 17.20
CA PHE A 93 11.85 3.16 16.24
C PHE A 93 12.08 4.03 15.00
N HIS A 94 11.49 5.23 14.95
CA HIS A 94 11.48 6.09 13.75
C HIS A 94 11.02 5.34 12.50
N ALA A 95 10.08 4.41 12.68
CA ALA A 95 9.59 3.50 11.67
C ALA A 95 8.15 3.85 11.29
N ARG A 96 7.74 3.40 10.11
CA ARG A 96 6.33 3.40 9.69
C ARG A 96 5.64 2.13 10.19
N PRO A 97 4.30 2.14 10.36
CA PRO A 97 3.58 0.95 10.79
C PRO A 97 3.82 -0.29 9.91
N ASP A 98 3.96 -0.12 8.59
CA ASP A 98 4.27 -1.23 7.67
C ASP A 98 5.62 -1.88 7.94
N GLU A 99 6.64 -1.11 8.35
CA GLU A 99 7.97 -1.64 8.69
C GLU A 99 7.92 -2.49 9.97
N LEU A 100 7.13 -2.09 10.96
CA LEU A 100 6.90 -2.89 12.16
C LEU A 100 6.15 -4.20 11.85
N LEU A 101 5.15 -4.15 10.98
CA LEU A 101 4.39 -5.34 10.58
C LEU A 101 5.26 -6.30 9.76
N LEU A 102 6.11 -5.79 8.88
CA LEU A 102 7.08 -6.59 8.13
C LEU A 102 8.12 -7.23 9.06
N ALA A 103 8.57 -6.52 10.10
CA ALA A 103 9.49 -7.09 11.09
C ALA A 103 8.87 -8.23 11.92
N ALA A 104 7.54 -8.25 12.06
CA ALA A 104 6.81 -9.31 12.75
C ALA A 104 6.49 -10.52 11.87
N LEU A 105 6.71 -10.42 10.55
CA LEU A 105 6.53 -11.50 9.57
C LEU A 105 7.74 -12.46 9.63
N VAL A 106 7.80 -13.28 10.69
CA VAL A 106 8.82 -14.33 10.89
C VAL A 106 8.27 -15.69 10.47
#